data_AF-A0A7W4EIC4-F1
#
_entry.id   AF-A0A7W4EIC4-F1
#
_cell.length_a   1.000
_cell.length_b   1.000
_cell.length_c   1.000
_cell.angle_alpha   90.00
_cell.angle_beta   90.00
_cell.angle_gamma   90.00
#
_symmetry.space_group_name_H-M   'P 1'
#
loop_
_entity.id
_entity.type
_entity.pdbx_description
1 polymer ?
#
loop_
_entity_poly.entity_id
_entity_poly.type
_entity_poly.pdbx_seq_one_letter_code
_entity_poly.pdbx_strand_id
1 'polypeptide(L)'
;MDNLLIYTFLFIISFIVFFLGVWGAYLKLYDKNSWLYKESQKEKWPYNTGSMATWRIIFTLTFGGGAFSIAFLGEIITKLIEILK
;
A
#
# COMPACT_ATOMS: atom_id res chain seq x y z
N MET A 1 25.27 9.60 10.02
CA MET A 1 24.82 9.87 8.63
C MET A 1 24.29 8.60 7.98
N ASP A 2 24.95 7.44 8.18
CA ASP A 2 24.58 6.15 7.57
C ASP A 2 23.16 5.66 7.88
N ASN A 3 22.71 5.79 9.13
CA ASN A 3 21.36 5.34 9.48
C ASN A 3 20.26 6.16 8.78
N LEU A 4 20.42 7.48 8.62
CA LEU A 4 19.43 8.32 7.91
C LEU A 4 19.33 7.91 6.44
N LEU A 5 20.46 7.62 5.79
CA LEU A 5 20.51 7.13 4.42
C LEU A 5 19.78 5.77 4.29
N ILE A 6 20.04 4.85 5.22
CA ILE A 6 19.39 3.53 5.25
C ILE A 6 17.87 3.66 5.40
N TYR A 7 17.39 4.44 6.35
CA TYR A 7 15.95 4.63 6.56
C TYR A 7 15.28 5.32 5.36
N THR A 8 15.96 6.28 4.74
CA THR A 8 15.47 6.95 3.52
C THR A 8 15.37 5.97 2.35
N PHE A 9 16.38 5.12 2.16
CA PHE A 9 16.37 4.09 1.13
C PHE A 9 15.26 3.06 1.35
N LEU A 10 15.10 2.58 2.59
CA LEU A 10 14.02 1.64 2.95
C LEU A 10 12.64 2.27 2.77
N PHE A 11 12.47 3.54 3.12
CA PHE A 11 11.24 4.28 2.87
C PHE A 11 10.91 4.30 1.37
N ILE A 12 11.85 4.71 0.52
CA ILE A 12 11.65 4.80 -0.94
C ILE A 12 11.27 3.44 -1.52
N ILE A 13 12.00 2.37 -1.17
CA ILE A 13 11.70 1.02 -1.65
C ILE A 13 10.32 0.58 -1.16
N SER A 14 10.01 0.77 0.13
CA SER A 14 8.72 0.37 0.69
C SER A 14 7.56 1.08 -0.03
N PHE A 15 7.74 2.35 -0.36
CA PHE A 15 6.76 3.17 -1.03
C PHE A 15 6.55 2.73 -2.49
N ILE A 16 7.63 2.44 -3.22
CA ILE A 16 7.57 1.92 -4.59
C ILE A 16 6.87 0.56 -4.61
N VAL A 17 7.27 -0.36 -3.73
CA VAL A 17 6.67 -1.70 -3.63
C VAL A 17 5.18 -1.61 -3.28
N PHE A 18 4.82 -0.71 -2.37
CA PHE A 18 3.43 -0.43 -2.04
C PHE A 18 2.64 0.06 -3.26
N PHE A 19 3.14 1.07 -3.97
CA PHE A 19 2.48 1.60 -5.17
C PHE A 19 2.33 0.55 -6.26
N LEU A 20 3.37 -0.24 -6.53
CA LEU A 20 3.32 -1.35 -7.49
C LEU A 20 2.34 -2.43 -7.07
N GLY A 21 2.26 -2.74 -5.77
CA GLY A 21 1.29 -3.69 -5.22
C GLY A 21 -0.14 -3.21 -5.39
N VAL A 22 -0.43 -1.95 -5.08
CA VAL A 22 -1.75 -1.33 -5.29
C VAL A 22 -2.10 -1.31 -6.77
N TRP A 23 -1.17 -0.89 -7.63
CA TRP A 23 -1.37 -0.87 -9.08
C TRP A 23 -1.61 -2.28 -9.66
N GLY A 24 -0.84 -3.27 -9.24
CA GLY A 24 -1.00 -4.66 -9.67
C GLY A 24 -2.32 -5.27 -9.20
N ALA A 25 -2.75 -4.96 -7.97
CA ALA A 25 -4.06 -5.36 -7.47
C ALA A 25 -5.19 -4.67 -8.24
N TYR A 26 -5.05 -3.37 -8.53
CA TYR A 26 -5.97 -2.63 -9.39
C TYR A 26 -6.11 -3.32 -10.75
N LEU A 27 -5.00 -3.59 -11.46
CA LEU A 27 -5.06 -4.29 -12.76
C LEU A 27 -5.74 -5.67 -12.66
N LYS A 28 -5.45 -6.45 -11.61
CA LYS A 28 -6.07 -7.75 -11.37
C LYS A 28 -7.55 -7.68 -11.01
N LEU A 29 -8.05 -6.53 -10.53
CA LEU A 29 -9.47 -6.28 -10.33
C LEU A 29 -10.23 -5.99 -11.63
N TYR A 30 -9.54 -5.70 -12.75
CA TYR A 30 -10.16 -5.48 -14.07
C TYR A 30 -9.92 -6.63 -15.06
N ASP A 31 -8.99 -7.53 -14.78
CA ASP A 31 -8.78 -8.74 -15.57
C ASP A 31 -9.87 -9.78 -15.28
N LYS A 32 -10.78 -10.03 -16.23
CA LYS A 32 -11.89 -10.97 -16.06
C LYS A 32 -11.45 -12.42 -15.74
N ASN A 33 -10.23 -12.78 -16.10
CA ASN A 33 -9.69 -14.11 -15.86
C ASN A 33 -9.03 -14.25 -14.47
N SER A 34 -8.69 -13.13 -13.84
CA SER A 34 -8.05 -13.07 -12.53
C SER A 34 -8.95 -13.66 -11.43
N TRP A 35 -8.33 -14.38 -10.50
CA TRP A 35 -9.01 -14.86 -9.29
C TRP A 35 -9.58 -13.69 -8.48
N LEU A 36 -8.87 -12.57 -8.42
CA LEU A 36 -9.27 -11.37 -7.68
C LEU A 36 -10.53 -10.73 -8.29
N TYR A 37 -10.60 -10.68 -9.63
CA TYR A 37 -11.81 -10.27 -10.33
C TYR A 37 -12.97 -11.21 -10.01
N LYS A 38 -12.79 -12.52 -10.15
CA LYS A 38 -13.85 -13.51 -9.88
C LYS A 38 -14.33 -13.46 -8.44
N GLU A 39 -13.44 -13.28 -7.47
CA GLU A 39 -13.77 -13.09 -6.05
C GLU A 39 -14.60 -11.81 -5.85
N SER A 40 -14.22 -10.70 -6.49
CA SER A 40 -14.94 -9.43 -6.42
C SER A 40 -16.33 -9.46 -7.06
N GLN A 41 -16.56 -10.36 -8.02
CA GLN A 41 -17.82 -10.51 -8.76
C GLN A 41 -18.80 -11.53 -8.14
N LYS A 42 -18.41 -12.28 -7.10
CA LYS A 42 -19.32 -13.23 -6.43
C LYS A 42 -20.50 -12.52 -5.74
N GLU A 43 -20.37 -11.24 -5.42
CA GLU A 43 -21.48 -10.36 -5.08
C GLU A 43 -21.88 -9.55 -6.32
N LYS A 44 -23.17 -9.54 -6.68
CA LYS A 44 -23.68 -8.94 -7.91
C LYS A 44 -23.18 -7.49 -8.09
N TRP A 45 -22.42 -7.28 -9.16
CA TRP A 45 -22.02 -6.04 -9.86
C TRP A 45 -20.68 -5.34 -9.51
N PRO A 46 -19.89 -4.88 -10.52
CA PRO A 46 -18.50 -4.40 -10.37
C PRO A 46 -18.35 -2.99 -9.78
N TYR A 47 -19.45 -2.26 -9.66
CA TYR A 47 -19.47 -0.85 -9.25
C TYR A 47 -20.15 -0.65 -7.90
N ASN A 48 -20.41 -1.73 -7.16
CA ASN A 48 -20.99 -1.62 -5.84
C ASN A 48 -19.90 -1.24 -4.82
N THR A 49 -19.64 0.06 -4.71
CA THR A 49 -18.93 0.65 -3.55
C THR A 49 -19.69 0.43 -2.24
N GLY A 50 -20.82 -0.28 -2.23
CA GLY A 50 -21.50 -0.79 -1.03
C GLY A 50 -21.07 -2.20 -0.62
N SER A 51 -20.27 -2.93 -1.42
CA SER A 51 -19.76 -4.26 -1.03
C SER A 51 -18.62 -4.11 -0.02
N MET A 52 -18.80 -4.72 1.14
CA MET A 52 -17.81 -4.74 2.23
C MET A 52 -16.53 -5.48 1.82
N ALA A 53 -16.60 -6.43 0.87
CA ALA A 53 -15.46 -7.19 0.39
C ALA A 53 -14.49 -6.35 -0.46
N THR A 54 -15.02 -5.50 -1.34
CA THR A 54 -14.22 -4.58 -2.16
C THR A 54 -13.50 -3.56 -1.29
N TRP A 55 -14.21 -2.96 -0.32
CA TRP A 55 -13.59 -2.06 0.65
C TRP A 55 -12.56 -2.79 1.50
N ARG A 56 -12.81 -4.01 1.95
CA ARG A 56 -11.82 -4.78 2.72
C ARG A 56 -10.52 -4.97 1.95
N ILE A 57 -10.57 -5.27 0.66
CA ILE A 57 -9.35 -5.43 -0.16
C ILE A 57 -8.62 -4.09 -0.30
N ILE A 58 -9.35 -3.01 -0.59
CA ILE A 58 -8.77 -1.65 -0.68
C ILE A 58 -8.14 -1.25 0.67
N PHE A 59 -8.87 -1.38 1.77
CA PHE A 59 -8.39 -1.08 3.12
C PHE A 59 -7.17 -1.92 3.48
N THR A 60 -7.19 -3.23 3.23
CA THR A 60 -6.03 -4.10 3.54
C THR A 60 -4.80 -3.70 2.74
N LEU A 61 -4.95 -3.39 1.45
CA LEU A 61 -3.83 -2.95 0.62
C LEU A 61 -3.31 -1.59 1.09
N THR A 62 -4.19 -0.60 1.24
CA THR A 62 -3.82 0.77 1.59
C THR A 62 -3.26 0.90 3.00
N PHE A 63 -3.88 0.27 4.01
CA PHE A 63 -3.41 0.34 5.39
C PHE A 63 -2.24 -0.59 5.65
N GLY A 64 -2.21 -1.79 5.06
CA GLY A 64 -1.10 -2.74 5.26
C GLY A 64 0.21 -2.21 4.69
N GLY A 65 0.19 -1.75 3.44
CA GLY A 65 1.39 -1.18 2.81
C GLY A 65 1.72 0.24 3.28
N GLY A 66 0.70 1.07 3.48
CA GLY A 66 0.89 2.45 3.95
C GLY A 66 1.45 2.53 5.37
N ALA A 67 0.96 1.72 6.30
CA ALA A 67 1.49 1.71 7.68
C ALA A 67 2.97 1.31 7.73
N PHE A 68 3.39 0.39 6.86
CA PHE A 68 4.79 -0.01 6.74
C PHE A 68 5.68 1.14 6.26
N SER A 69 5.24 1.90 5.25
CA SER A 69 5.97 3.09 4.77
C SER A 69 6.02 4.21 5.81
N ILE A 70 4.94 4.43 6.56
CA ILE A 70 4.87 5.46 7.60
C ILE A 70 5.86 5.19 8.74
N ALA A 71 6.12 3.93 9.08
CA ALA A 71 7.10 3.57 10.11
C ALA A 71 8.52 4.10 9.78
N PHE A 72 8.96 3.93 8.52
CA PHE A 72 10.26 4.45 8.08
C PHE A 72 10.27 5.98 7.99
N LEU A 73 9.15 6.59 7.61
CA LEU A 73 9.02 8.05 7.63
C LEU A 73 9.19 8.62 9.04
N GLY A 74 8.63 7.94 10.07
CA GLY A 74 8.79 8.31 11.47
C GLY A 74 10.25 8.28 11.94
N GLU A 75 11.00 7.26 11.53
CA GLU A 75 12.44 7.15 11.81
C GLU A 75 13.25 8.26 11.13
N ILE A 76 12.93 8.60 9.88
CA ILE A 76 13.57 9.71 9.15
C ILE A 76 13.33 11.04 9.88
N ILE A 77 12.08 11.33 10.24
CA ILE A 77 11.71 12.58 10.92
C ILE A 77 12.44 12.69 12.27
N THR A 78 12.44 11.62 13.07
CA THR A 78 13.14 11.59 14.36
C THR A 78 14.63 11.90 14.20
N LYS A 79 15.29 11.27 13.22
CA LYS A 79 16.71 11.52 12.94
C LYS A 79 17.00 12.92 12.40
N LEU A 80 16.11 13.48 11.59
CA LEU A 80 16.24 14.86 11.14
C LEU A 80 16.14 15.83 12.32
N ILE A 81 15.23 15.59 13.26
CA ILE A 81 15.11 16.39 14.49
C ILE A 81 16.38 16.27 15.36
N GLU A 82 16.96 15.06 15.47
CA GLU A 82 18.24 14.87 16.18
C GLU A 82 19.41 15.63 15.55
N ILE A 83 19.47 15.73 14.23
CA ILE A 83 20.56 16.44 13.51
C ILE A 83 20.37 17.96 13.58
N LEU A 84 19.13 18.44 13.62
CA LEU A 84 18.80 19.86 13.64
C LEU A 84 18.84 20.50 15.03
N LYS A 85 18.97 19.69 16.08
CA LYS A 85 19.24 20.14 17.46
C LYS A 85 20.73 20.28 17.72
#